data_AF-A0A3D1PAV9-F1
#
_entry.id   AF-A0A3D1PAV9-F1
#
_cell.length_a   1.000
_cell.length_b   1.000
_cell.length_c   1.000
_cell.angle_alpha   90.00
_cell.angle_beta   90.00
_cell.angle_gamma   90.00
#
_symmetry.space_group_name_H-M   'P 1'
#
loop_
_entity.id
_entity.type
_entity.pdbx_description
1 polymer ?
#
loop_
_entity_poly.entity_id
_entity_poly.type
_entity_poly.pdbx_seq_one_letter_code
_entity_poly.pdbx_strand_id
1 'polypeptide(L)' 'MSIEFAKYHGLGNDFILIDNRTSDRPVITPEQAVKLCDRHFGIGADGVIFALPGQ' A
#
# COMPACT_ATOMS: atom_id res chain seq x y z
N MET A 1 14.00 -5.01 -3.91
CA MET A 1 13.46 -4.57 -2.60
C MET A 1 12.13 -5.28 -2.43
N SER A 2 11.96 -6.09 -1.39
CA SER A 2 10.70 -6.77 -1.08
C SER A 2 9.97 -5.96 -0.01
N ILE A 3 8.68 -5.73 -0.21
CA ILE A 3 7.81 -5.06 0.75
C ILE A 3 6.74 -6.06 1.16
N GLU A 4 6.67 -6.35 2.45
CA GLU A 4 5.58 -7.15 3.02
C GLU A 4 4.31 -6.30 3.02
N PHE A 5 3.21 -6.88 2.55
CA PHE A 5 1.91 -6.22 2.49
C PHE A 5 0.79 -7.23 2.73
N ALA A 6 -0.37 -6.72 3.15
CA ALA A 6 -1.60 -7.47 3.18
C ALA A 6 -2.61 -6.86 2.22
N LYS A 7 -3.40 -7.68 1.52
CA LYS A 7 -4.47 -7.21 0.65
C LYS A 7 -5.81 -7.26 1.39
N TYR A 8 -6.49 -6.12 1.47
CA TYR A 8 -7.80 -5.99 2.11
C TYR A 8 -8.81 -5.36 1.18
N HIS A 9 -10.09 -5.54 1.46
CA HIS A 9 -11.16 -4.78 0.82
C HIS A 9 -12.29 -4.47 1.80
N GLY A 10 -12.99 -3.37 1.55
CA GLY A 10 -14.25 -3.02 2.21
C GLY A 10 -15.32 -2.80 1.15
N LEU A 11 -16.34 -3.68 1.10
CA LEU A 11 -17.43 -3.61 0.12
C LEU A 11 -16.97 -3.49 -1.36
N GLY A 12 -15.83 -4.10 -1.69
CA GLY A 12 -15.25 -4.11 -3.04
C GLY A 12 -14.21 -3.01 -3.30
N ASN A 13 -14.10 -2.00 -2.42
CA ASN A 13 -13.00 -1.03 -2.45
C ASN A 13 -11.75 -1.67 -1.84
N ASP A 14 -10.74 -1.95 -2.65
CA ASP A 14 -9.59 -2.79 -2.27
C ASP A 14 -8.28 -2.01 -2.09
N PHE A 15 -7.47 -2.43 -1.11
CA PHE A 15 -6.26 -1.73 -0.67
C PHE A 15 -5.08 -2.67 -0.47
N ILE A 16 -3.88 -2.14 -0.74
CA ILE A 16 -2.61 -2.70 -0.31
C ILE A 16 -2.27 -2.07 1.05
N LEU A 17 -2.31 -2.87 2.11
CA LEU A 17 -1.97 -2.44 3.47
C LEU A 17 -0.49 -2.73 3.75
N ILE A 18 0.27 -1.71 4.13
CA ILE A 18 1.69 -1.83 4.48
C ILE A 18 1.87 -1.42 5.94
N ASP A 19 2.47 -2.32 6.73
CA ASP A 19 2.92 -1.98 8.08
C ASP A 19 4.16 -1.09 7.98
N ASN A 20 3.99 0.18 8.35
CA ASN A 20 5.01 1.21 8.24
C ASN A 20 5.24 1.87 9.60
N ARG A 21 4.99 1.16 10.71
CA ARG A 21 5.03 1.73 12.07
C ARG A 21 6.44 2.09 12.55
N THR A 22 7.47 1.59 11.86
CA THR A 22 8.88 1.83 12.19
C THR A 22 9.45 3.12 11.59
N SER A 23 8.66 3.87 10.79
CA SER A 23 9.08 5.09 10.10
C SER A 23 7.92 6.10 10.10
N ASP A 24 8.24 7.38 10.25
CA ASP A 24 7.29 8.49 10.15
C ASP A 24 6.87 8.82 8.70
N ARG A 25 7.55 8.21 7.73
CA ARG A 25 7.31 8.42 6.29
C ARG A 25 6.95 7.13 5.57
N PRO A 26 6.07 7.19 4.55
CA PRO A 26 5.76 6.06 3.68
C PRO A 26 7.01 5.45 3.04
N VAL A 27 7.10 4.13 3.01
CA VAL A 27 8.22 3.39 2.42
C VAL A 27 8.27 3.43 0.88
N ILE A 28 7.22 3.94 0.23
CA ILE A 28 7.16 4.09 -1.23
C ILE A 28 6.66 5.48 -1.63
N THR A 29 7.03 5.89 -2.84
CA THR A 29 6.58 7.13 -3.46
C THR A 29 5.18 6.98 -4.07
N PRO A 30 4.49 8.09 -4.36
CA PRO A 30 3.22 8.06 -5.10
C PRO A 30 3.32 7.35 -6.47
N GLU A 31 4.42 7.52 -7.21
CA GLU A 31 4.64 6.89 -8.51
C GLU A 31 4.80 5.37 -8.39
N GLN A 32 5.42 4.90 -7.31
CA GLN A 32 5.49 3.48 -6.98
C GLN A 32 4.11 2.94 -6.60
N ALA A 33 3.34 3.69 -5.80
CA ALA A 33 1.97 3.31 -5.45
C ALA A 33 1.08 3.15 -6.70
N VAL A 34 1.15 4.08 -7.67
CA VAL A 34 0.43 3.97 -8.95
C VAL A 34 0.81 2.68 -9.70
N LYS A 35 2.09 2.33 -9.76
CA LYS A 35 2.55 1.08 -10.39
C LYS A 35 2.05 -0.17 -9.66
N LEU A 36 2.01 -0.14 -8.33
CA LEU A 36 1.49 -1.26 -7.53
C LEU A 36 -0.02 -1.42 -7.68
N CYS A 37 -0.76 -0.31 -7.82
CA CYS A 37 -2.21 -0.32 -8.00
C CYS A 37 -2.66 -0.75 -9.40
N ASP A 38 -1.76 -0.83 -10.39
CA ASP A 38 -2.09 -1.39 -11.70
C ASP A 38 -2.56 -2.85 -11.57
N ARG A 39 -3.73 -3.18 -12.11
CA ARG A 39 -4.37 -4.50 -11.95
C ARG A 39 -3.81 -5.59 -12.86
N HIS A 40 -3.06 -5.22 -13.90
CA HIS A 40 -2.52 -6.17 -14.88
C HIS A 40 -1.03 -6.42 -14.66
N PHE A 41 -0.29 -5.39 -14.25
CA PHE A 41 1.16 -5.40 -14.12
C PHE A 41 1.65 -5.18 -12.69
N GLY A 42 0.74 -4.82 -11.77
CA GLY A 42 1.01 -4.65 -10.34
C GLY A 42 0.27 -5.67 -9.48
N ILE A 43 0.05 -5.32 -8.22
CA ILE A 43 -0.77 -6.09 -7.27
C ILE A 43 -2.26 -5.85 -7.56
N GLY A 44 -2.60 -4.66 -8.08
CA GLY A 44 -3.96 -4.22 -8.37
C GLY A 44 -4.70 -3.81 -7.12
N ALA A 45 -5.08 -2.54 -6.99
CA ALA A 45 -5.88 -2.04 -5.86
C ALA A 45 -6.44 -0.65 -6.18
N ASP A 46 -7.45 -0.20 -5.44
CA ASP A 46 -7.93 1.18 -5.51
C ASP A 46 -6.99 2.15 -4.77
N GLY A 47 -6.18 1.65 -3.82
CA GLY A 47 -5.16 2.45 -3.15
C GLY A 47 -4.17 1.68 -2.28
N VAL A 48 -3.24 2.44 -1.69
CA VAL A 48 -2.26 1.94 -0.72
C VAL A 48 -2.49 2.64 0.62
N ILE A 49 -2.51 1.88 1.72
CA ILE A 49 -2.65 2.39 3.08
C ILE A 49 -1.39 2.04 3.88
N PHE A 50 -0.84 3.02 4.59
CA PHE A 50 0.28 2.85 5.50
C PHE A 50 -0.19 2.95 6.94
N ALA A 51 0.11 1.93 7.75
CA ALA A 51 0.01 2.06 9.19
C ALA A 51 1.28 2.75 9.71
N LEU A 52 1.22 4.05 9.98
CA LEU A 52 2.32 4.85 10.52
C LEU A 52 2.33 4.85 12.07
N PRO A 53 3.45 5.21 12.72
CA PRO A 53 3.42 5.49 14.15
C PRO A 53 2.44 6.62 14.48
N GLY A 54 1.82 6.56 15.66
CA GLY A 54 1.00 7.66 16.17
C GLY A 54 1.84 8.92 16.43
N GLN A 55 1.20 10.08 16.37
CA GLN A 55 1.79 11.37 16.77
C GLN A 55 1.45 11.71 18.21
#